data_AF-A0A1F8FV91-F1
#
_entry.id   AF-A0A1F8FV91-F1
#
_cell.length_a   1.000
_cell.length_b   1.000
_cell.length_c   1.000
_cell.angle_alpha   90.00
_cell.angle_beta   90.00
_cell.angle_gamma   90.00
#
_symmetry.space_group_name_H-M   'P 1'
#
loop_
_entity.id
_entity.type
_entity.pdbx_description
1 polymer ?
#
loop_
_entity_poly.entity_id
_entity_poly.type
_entity_poly.pdbx_seq_one_letter_code
_entity_poly.pdbx_strand_id
1 'polypeptide(L)'
;MVFESKKFIYTTTCVVILLVPILLFLMFFNNAGAATIEAPPEVTILANQRSRNITLPTPNSGVQLEWQSKNADSCIAEGSWQGARALNGDLATESIAVSRTYILSCSNAYGTTKQPITINVLTPASGPLVNTNVTINDGDSVEIEPNQSVRISWRADNANTCLALNQENYWSGSQQTTGAVTVSNITKSSAFVLSCFNQYGSHEVSVVANVHDKTTQVIPIISTPATSVAPTNEIPIKTATSGVIITRWLVYGSKGDDVRQLQEYFKKLGYFPQIQDTTMFFGRITQQSVQKFQCARLKVCSGTPESTGYGAVGPRTRALLKSI
;
A
#
# COMPACT_ATOMS: atom_id res chain seq x y z
N MET A 1 83.29 -52.65 50.70
CA MET A 1 83.70 -54.04 50.41
C MET A 1 82.69 -54.60 49.43
N VAL A 2 83.06 -54.71 48.14
CA VAL A 2 83.29 -55.97 47.38
C VAL A 2 82.05 -56.89 47.40
N PHE A 3 81.37 -57.24 46.30
CA PHE A 3 81.80 -58.01 45.12
C PHE A 3 80.73 -57.84 44.02
N GLU A 4 81.10 -57.41 42.82
CA GLU A 4 81.37 -58.21 41.61
C GLU A 4 80.19 -58.43 40.65
N SER A 5 80.50 -58.09 39.42
CA SER A 5 79.84 -58.36 38.16
C SER A 5 79.81 -59.85 37.79
N LYS A 6 78.69 -60.32 37.24
CA LYS A 6 78.68 -61.44 36.29
C LYS A 6 77.83 -61.11 35.07
N LYS A 7 78.51 -60.94 33.93
CA LYS A 7 77.93 -61.08 32.59
C LYS A 7 77.67 -62.57 32.35
N PHE A 8 76.49 -62.91 31.82
CA PHE A 8 76.29 -64.15 31.07
C PHE A 8 75.55 -63.84 29.78
N ILE A 9 76.16 -64.25 28.68
CA ILE A 9 75.70 -64.21 27.30
C ILE A 9 75.00 -65.56 27.04
N TYR A 10 73.96 -65.55 26.18
CA TYR A 10 73.59 -66.58 25.18
C TYR A 10 72.09 -66.93 25.09
N THR A 11 71.52 -66.47 23.96
CA THR A 11 70.67 -67.18 22.98
C THR A 11 69.29 -67.74 23.35
N THR A 12 68.29 -67.12 22.72
CA THR A 12 67.27 -67.72 21.84
C THR A 12 67.02 -69.21 22.00
N THR A 13 65.89 -69.60 22.61
CA THR A 13 65.10 -70.74 22.16
C THR A 13 63.64 -70.58 22.55
N CYS A 14 62.77 -70.78 21.54
CA CYS A 14 61.33 -71.03 21.65
C CYS A 14 60.95 -71.97 22.80
N VAL A 15 59.95 -71.56 23.59
CA VAL A 15 59.04 -72.50 24.26
C VAL A 15 57.62 -72.01 24.01
N VAL A 16 56.93 -72.76 23.16
CA VAL A 16 55.48 -72.75 22.94
C VAL A 16 54.83 -73.44 24.16
N ILE A 17 53.55 -73.14 24.40
CA ILE A 17 52.60 -73.82 25.29
C ILE A 17 52.43 -73.15 26.66
N LEU A 18 51.49 -72.21 26.71
CA LEU A 18 50.34 -72.17 27.63
C LEU A 18 49.57 -70.86 27.37
N LEU A 19 48.32 -70.95 26.88
CA LEU A 19 47.21 -69.96 26.97
C LEU A 19 46.24 -70.10 25.76
N VAL A 20 45.64 -71.28 25.62
CA VAL A 20 44.37 -71.48 24.89
C VAL A 20 43.37 -71.82 26.00
N PRO A 21 42.57 -70.86 26.54
CA PRO A 21 41.38 -70.39 25.83
C PRO A 21 40.94 -68.94 26.20
N ILE A 22 41.35 -67.94 25.41
CA ILE A 22 40.68 -66.61 25.37
C ILE A 22 40.56 -66.18 23.91
N LEU A 23 39.99 -67.06 23.07
CA LEU A 23 39.76 -66.77 21.66
C LEU A 23 38.37 -67.25 21.20
N LEU A 24 37.36 -67.07 22.06
CA LEU A 24 35.95 -67.18 21.70
C LEU A 24 35.14 -65.97 22.23
N PHE A 25 35.73 -64.78 22.16
CA PHE A 25 35.03 -63.50 22.35
C PHE A 25 35.67 -62.40 21.45
N LEU A 26 35.97 -62.75 20.20
CA LEU A 26 36.42 -61.82 19.16
C LEU A 26 35.68 -62.10 17.83
N MET A 27 34.36 -62.25 17.93
CA MET A 27 33.46 -61.99 16.81
C MET A 27 32.32 -61.13 17.37
N PHE A 28 31.93 -60.09 16.62
CA PHE A 28 31.13 -58.93 17.02
C PHE A 28 31.91 -57.82 17.74
N PHE A 29 32.79 -57.13 17.02
CA PHE A 29 32.79 -55.67 16.90
C PHE A 29 33.89 -55.29 15.90
N ASN A 30 33.60 -55.47 14.61
CA ASN A 30 34.40 -54.81 13.58
C ASN A 30 33.51 -54.44 12.40
N ASN A 31 32.66 -53.46 12.67
CA ASN A 31 32.33 -52.44 11.69
C ASN A 31 31.97 -51.15 12.45
N ALA A 32 32.96 -50.57 13.13
CA ALA A 32 32.87 -49.16 13.47
C ALA A 32 33.12 -48.40 12.17
N GLY A 33 32.05 -48.16 11.41
CA GLY A 33 32.07 -47.23 10.29
C GLY A 33 32.70 -45.94 10.78
N ALA A 34 33.63 -45.38 10.00
CA ALA A 34 34.29 -44.13 10.32
C ALA A 34 33.21 -43.10 10.73
N ALA A 35 33.25 -42.67 12.00
CA ALA A 35 32.34 -41.64 12.48
C ALA A 35 32.64 -40.36 11.69
N THR A 36 31.81 -40.07 10.70
CA THR A 36 31.84 -38.78 10.00
C THR A 36 31.53 -37.72 11.04
N ILE A 37 32.48 -36.81 11.28
CA ILE A 37 32.25 -35.64 12.14
C ILE A 37 31.23 -34.76 11.39
N GLU A 38 29.94 -34.93 11.68
CA GLU A 38 28.90 -34.17 10.99
C GLU A 38 28.89 -32.72 11.52
N ALA A 39 28.90 -31.77 10.59
CA ALA A 39 28.91 -30.34 10.92
C ALA A 39 27.54 -29.90 11.47
N PRO A 40 27.47 -28.81 12.26
CA PRO A 40 26.19 -28.18 12.58
C PRO A 40 25.44 -27.78 11.31
N PRO A 41 24.10 -27.64 11.39
CA PRO A 41 23.28 -27.43 10.21
C PRO A 41 23.57 -26.08 9.55
N GLU A 42 23.59 -26.05 8.23
CA GLU A 42 23.61 -24.81 7.44
C GLU A 42 22.17 -24.51 7.01
N VAL A 43 21.70 -23.27 7.17
CA VAL A 43 20.35 -22.87 6.76
C VAL A 43 20.40 -21.59 5.92
N THR A 44 19.66 -21.60 4.82
CA THR A 44 19.46 -20.42 3.97
C THR A 44 17.97 -20.20 3.79
N ILE A 45 17.51 -18.97 4.01
CA ILE A 45 16.16 -18.52 3.69
C ILE A 45 16.24 -17.32 2.74
N LEU A 46 15.39 -17.33 1.72
CA LEU A 46 15.28 -16.33 0.69
C LEU A 46 13.86 -15.74 0.72
N ALA A 47 13.75 -14.46 0.44
CA ALA A 47 12.49 -13.80 0.14
C ALA A 47 12.55 -13.20 -1.27
N ASN A 48 11.65 -13.63 -2.15
CA ASN A 48 11.67 -13.30 -3.58
C ASN A 48 13.09 -13.49 -4.16
N GLN A 49 13.67 -14.67 -3.94
CA GLN A 49 15.02 -15.05 -4.43
C GLN A 49 16.18 -14.22 -3.83
N ARG A 50 16.00 -13.57 -2.68
CA ARG A 50 17.04 -12.75 -2.02
C ARG A 50 17.30 -13.24 -0.60
N SER A 51 18.58 -13.48 -0.28
CA SER A 51 19.07 -13.89 1.05
C SER A 51 19.24 -12.73 2.03
N ARG A 52 18.56 -11.60 1.81
CA ARG A 52 18.64 -10.39 2.64
C ARG A 52 17.25 -9.86 2.91
N ASN A 53 17.12 -9.05 3.96
CA ASN A 53 15.89 -8.32 4.24
C ASN A 53 15.44 -7.56 2.98
N ILE A 54 14.15 -7.64 2.67
CA ILE A 54 13.55 -6.93 1.54
C ILE A 54 12.58 -5.88 2.05
N THR A 55 12.54 -4.75 1.37
CA THR A 55 11.56 -3.70 1.63
C THR A 55 10.55 -3.72 0.51
N LEU A 56 9.29 -3.98 0.87
CA LEU A 56 8.17 -3.86 -0.05
C LEU A 56 7.86 -2.38 -0.27
N PRO A 57 7.86 -1.91 -1.53
CA PRO A 57 7.52 -0.53 -1.85
C PRO A 57 6.04 -0.21 -1.56
N THR A 58 5.21 -1.23 -1.33
CA THR A 58 3.76 -1.13 -1.08
C THR A 58 3.30 -2.14 -0.02
N PRO A 59 2.43 -1.74 0.93
CA PRO A 59 1.74 -2.70 1.82
C PRO A 59 0.83 -3.64 1.01
N ASN A 60 0.55 -4.82 1.58
CA ASN A 60 -0.37 -5.84 1.05
C ASN A 60 0.12 -6.63 -0.17
N SER A 61 1.42 -6.64 -0.44
CA SER A 61 2.02 -7.62 -1.35
C SER A 61 2.42 -8.87 -0.58
N GLY A 62 2.18 -10.05 -1.16
CA GLY A 62 2.78 -11.30 -0.68
C GLY A 62 4.24 -11.42 -1.13
N VAL A 63 4.98 -12.32 -0.51
CA VAL A 63 6.36 -12.67 -0.90
C VAL A 63 6.48 -14.18 -1.04
N GLN A 64 7.36 -14.63 -1.93
CA GLN A 64 7.75 -16.03 -1.99
C GLN A 64 8.90 -16.26 -1.02
N LEU A 65 8.68 -17.08 0.01
CA LEU A 65 9.75 -17.59 0.86
C LEU A 65 10.27 -18.90 0.27
N GLU A 66 11.58 -19.07 0.26
CA GLU A 66 12.24 -20.31 -0.13
C GLU A 66 13.36 -20.60 0.86
N TRP A 67 13.51 -21.86 1.27
CA TRP A 67 14.54 -22.23 2.21
C TRP A 67 15.18 -23.57 1.87
N GLN A 68 16.44 -23.69 2.30
CA GLN A 68 17.22 -24.91 2.19
C GLN A 68 18.05 -25.11 3.45
N SER A 69 18.29 -26.37 3.79
CA SER A 69 19.19 -26.76 4.88
C SER A 69 20.13 -27.89 4.48
N LYS A 70 21.32 -27.89 5.08
CA LYS A 70 22.30 -28.99 4.97
C LYS A 70 22.65 -29.51 6.36
N ASN A 71 22.88 -30.81 6.48
CA ASN A 71 23.21 -31.50 7.74
C ASN A 71 22.18 -31.25 8.85
N ALA A 72 20.91 -31.03 8.50
CA ALA A 72 19.83 -30.82 9.47
C ALA A 72 18.93 -32.05 9.54
N ASP A 73 18.57 -32.47 10.75
CA ASP A 73 17.59 -33.55 10.99
C ASP A 73 16.16 -32.99 11.07
N SER A 74 16.02 -31.72 11.45
CA SER A 74 14.73 -31.05 11.59
C SER A 74 14.84 -29.54 11.36
N CYS A 75 13.75 -28.92 10.91
CA CYS A 75 13.62 -27.48 10.82
C CYS A 75 12.27 -27.00 11.37
N ILE A 76 12.29 -25.88 12.10
CA ILE A 76 11.13 -25.27 12.75
C ILE A 76 11.07 -23.80 12.36
N ALA A 77 9.91 -23.37 11.86
CA ALA A 77 9.58 -21.99 11.59
C ALA A 77 9.18 -21.25 12.89
N GLU A 78 9.73 -20.05 13.08
CA GLU A 78 9.50 -19.16 14.22
C GLU A 78 9.24 -17.71 13.75
N GLY A 79 8.56 -16.90 14.58
CA GLY A 79 8.25 -15.50 14.28
C GLY A 79 6.90 -15.34 13.57
N SER A 80 6.88 -14.73 12.38
CA SER A 80 5.66 -14.43 11.62
C SER A 80 5.06 -15.62 10.84
N TRP A 81 5.58 -16.81 11.13
CA TRP A 81 5.19 -18.13 10.64
C TRP A 81 5.58 -19.14 11.73
N GLN A 82 4.92 -20.30 11.78
CA GLN A 82 5.10 -21.25 12.87
C GLN A 82 5.04 -22.72 12.40
N GLY A 83 5.67 -23.59 13.18
CA GLY A 83 5.57 -25.05 13.07
C GLY A 83 6.72 -25.71 12.31
N ALA A 84 6.69 -27.05 12.26
CA ALA A 84 7.70 -27.83 11.55
C ALA A 84 7.72 -27.50 10.05
N ARG A 85 8.91 -27.51 9.44
CA ARG A 85 9.13 -27.35 8.01
C ARG A 85 9.98 -28.49 7.49
N ALA A 86 9.75 -28.85 6.23
CA ALA A 86 10.66 -29.74 5.51
C ALA A 86 12.05 -29.13 5.45
N LEU A 87 13.09 -29.98 5.32
CA LEU A 87 14.49 -29.55 5.24
C LEU A 87 14.74 -28.56 4.10
N ASN A 88 13.98 -28.68 3.02
CA ASN A 88 13.96 -27.74 1.90
C ASN A 88 12.51 -27.50 1.50
N GLY A 89 12.18 -26.29 1.05
CA GLY A 89 10.83 -25.99 0.59
C GLY A 89 10.61 -24.53 0.25
N ASP A 90 9.37 -24.24 -0.14
CA ASP A 90 8.91 -22.92 -0.52
C ASP A 90 7.51 -22.63 0.05
N LEU A 91 7.20 -21.36 0.24
CA LEU A 91 5.93 -20.88 0.78
C LEU A 91 5.62 -19.49 0.24
N ALA A 92 4.50 -19.35 -0.47
CA ALA A 92 3.92 -18.06 -0.76
C ALA A 92 3.25 -17.49 0.50
N THR A 93 3.63 -16.29 0.94
CA THR A 93 2.94 -15.61 2.05
C THR A 93 1.66 -14.95 1.57
N GLU A 94 0.72 -14.76 2.50
CA GLU A 94 -0.39 -13.82 2.30
C GLU A 94 0.10 -12.37 2.17
N SER A 95 -0.82 -11.45 1.88
CA SER A 95 -0.55 -10.01 1.78
C SER A 95 0.03 -9.44 3.07
N ILE A 96 1.24 -8.87 3.00
CA ILE A 96 1.94 -8.33 4.18
C ILE A 96 1.65 -6.83 4.32
N ALA A 97 0.77 -6.48 5.26
CA ALA A 97 0.38 -5.08 5.54
C ALA A 97 1.33 -4.34 6.51
N VAL A 98 2.00 -5.10 7.36
CA VAL A 98 2.91 -4.63 8.42
C VAL A 98 4.20 -5.42 8.30
N SER A 99 5.35 -4.81 8.61
CA SER A 99 6.64 -5.49 8.58
C SER A 99 6.61 -6.80 9.37
N ARG A 100 7.15 -7.87 8.79
CA ARG A 100 7.16 -9.22 9.38
C ARG A 100 8.57 -9.80 9.36
N THR A 101 8.90 -10.59 10.38
CA THR A 101 10.17 -11.34 10.45
C THR A 101 9.88 -12.83 10.50
N TYR A 102 10.49 -13.56 9.57
CA TYR A 102 10.40 -15.01 9.43
C TYR A 102 11.75 -15.61 9.84
N ILE A 103 11.75 -16.51 10.81
CA ILE A 103 12.96 -17.16 11.33
C ILE A 103 12.85 -18.65 11.05
N LEU A 104 13.87 -19.25 10.44
CA LEU A 104 13.99 -20.71 10.31
C LEU A 104 15.10 -21.22 11.21
N SER A 105 14.76 -22.13 12.12
CA SER A 105 15.68 -22.82 13.01
C SER A 105 15.85 -24.26 12.56
N CYS A 106 17.05 -24.68 12.17
CA CYS A 106 17.32 -26.08 11.81
C CYS A 106 18.31 -26.70 12.79
N SER A 107 18.09 -27.97 13.14
CA SER A 107 18.81 -28.67 14.22
C SER A 107 19.22 -30.07 13.79
N ASN A 108 20.38 -30.51 14.29
CA ASN A 108 20.84 -31.89 14.29
C ASN A 108 21.46 -32.22 15.68
N ALA A 109 21.99 -33.43 15.86
CA ALA A 109 22.66 -33.84 17.10
C ALA A 109 23.88 -32.96 17.49
N TYR A 110 24.43 -32.19 16.54
CA TYR A 110 25.66 -31.40 16.70
C TYR A 110 25.40 -29.90 16.89
N GLY A 111 24.16 -29.43 16.73
CA GLY A 111 23.83 -28.04 16.98
C GLY A 111 22.52 -27.58 16.36
N THR A 112 22.26 -26.28 16.49
CA THR A 112 21.11 -25.60 15.92
C THR A 112 21.56 -24.28 15.31
N THR A 113 21.13 -24.02 14.08
CA THR A 113 21.39 -22.77 13.36
C THR A 113 20.08 -22.08 13.04
N LYS A 114 20.04 -20.76 13.24
CA LYS A 114 18.87 -19.92 12.96
C LYS A 114 19.19 -18.89 11.89
N GLN A 115 18.28 -18.71 10.94
CA GLN A 115 18.36 -17.63 9.95
C GLN A 115 17.09 -16.78 9.96
N PRO A 116 17.18 -15.48 10.29
CA PRO A 116 16.08 -14.55 10.13
C PRO A 116 16.04 -13.92 8.73
N ILE A 117 14.84 -13.63 8.26
CA ILE A 117 14.59 -12.72 7.13
C ILE A 117 13.43 -11.79 7.46
N THR A 118 13.67 -10.49 7.32
CA THR A 118 12.67 -9.46 7.58
C THR A 118 12.13 -8.88 6.28
N ILE A 119 10.81 -8.87 6.17
CA ILE A 119 10.06 -8.22 5.11
C ILE A 119 9.58 -6.89 5.68
N ASN A 120 10.28 -5.82 5.34
CA ASN A 120 9.90 -4.47 5.73
C ASN A 120 8.75 -3.99 4.84
N VAL A 121 7.74 -3.36 5.43
CA VAL A 121 6.71 -2.62 4.70
C VAL A 121 6.94 -1.14 4.93
N LEU A 122 7.07 -0.37 3.84
CA LEU A 122 6.99 1.08 3.93
C LEU A 122 5.56 1.47 4.33
N THR A 123 5.34 1.69 5.61
CA THR A 123 4.14 2.38 6.09
C THR A 123 4.41 3.88 6.03
N PRO A 124 3.50 4.71 5.49
CA PRO A 124 3.61 6.16 5.66
C PRO A 124 3.65 6.43 7.16
N ALA A 125 4.69 7.11 7.64
CA ALA A 125 4.75 7.56 9.02
C ALA A 125 3.44 8.30 9.36
N SER A 126 2.82 8.02 10.50
CA SER A 126 1.66 8.80 10.96
C SER A 126 2.12 10.22 11.29
N GLY A 127 1.60 11.23 10.57
CA GLY A 127 1.86 12.64 10.84
C GLY A 127 0.57 13.43 11.08
N PRO A 128 0.67 14.75 11.34
CA PRO A 128 -0.49 15.56 11.69
C PRO A 128 -1.48 15.65 10.54
N LEU A 129 -2.76 15.42 10.84
CA LEU A 129 -3.85 15.55 9.87
C LEU A 129 -4.02 17.03 9.49
N VAL A 130 -4.38 17.25 8.22
CA VAL A 130 -4.70 18.57 7.71
C VAL A 130 -6.03 19.02 8.29
N ASN A 131 -6.08 20.25 8.78
CA ASN A 131 -7.32 20.93 9.16
C ASN A 131 -7.45 22.18 8.31
N THR A 132 -8.62 22.44 7.76
CA THR A 132 -8.84 23.56 6.83
C THR A 132 -10.13 24.24 7.17
N ASN A 133 -10.10 25.57 7.19
CA ASN A 133 -11.25 26.42 7.35
C ASN A 133 -11.27 27.45 6.22
N VAL A 134 -12.45 27.70 5.66
CA VAL A 134 -12.69 28.64 4.56
C VAL A 134 -13.96 29.42 4.88
N THR A 135 -13.95 30.73 4.67
CA THR A 135 -15.12 31.60 4.78
C THR A 135 -15.31 32.42 3.51
N ILE A 136 -16.55 32.79 3.21
CA ILE A 136 -16.95 33.74 2.18
C ILE A 136 -17.69 34.90 2.86
N ASN A 137 -17.18 36.12 2.73
CA ASN A 137 -17.66 37.30 3.46
C ASN A 137 -17.90 37.00 4.96
N ASP A 138 -16.95 36.30 5.58
CA ASP A 138 -16.95 35.87 6.98
C ASP A 138 -18.06 34.86 7.39
N GLY A 139 -18.72 34.22 6.42
CA GLY A 139 -19.65 33.09 6.65
C GLY A 139 -19.38 31.89 5.73
N ASP A 140 -20.32 30.94 5.68
CA ASP A 140 -20.23 29.74 4.83
C ASP A 140 -20.94 29.93 3.47
N SER A 141 -21.86 30.89 3.40
CA SER A 141 -22.58 31.25 2.19
C SER A 141 -22.87 32.74 2.12
N VAL A 142 -22.97 33.28 0.91
CA VAL A 142 -23.37 34.68 0.69
C VAL A 142 -24.36 34.80 -0.46
N GLU A 143 -25.33 35.69 -0.29
CA GLU A 143 -26.28 36.10 -1.31
C GLU A 143 -25.77 37.34 -2.03
N ILE A 144 -25.71 37.29 -3.36
CA ILE A 144 -25.20 38.38 -4.19
C ILE A 144 -26.06 38.64 -5.43
N GLU A 145 -26.03 39.88 -5.90
CA GLU A 145 -26.52 40.24 -7.23
C GLU A 145 -25.46 39.91 -8.31
N PRO A 146 -25.83 39.72 -9.59
CA PRO A 146 -24.89 39.45 -10.66
C PRO A 146 -23.77 40.50 -10.74
N ASN A 147 -22.55 40.03 -10.94
CA ASN A 147 -21.31 40.81 -11.02
C ASN A 147 -20.80 41.42 -9.70
N GLN A 148 -21.47 41.18 -8.57
CA GLN A 148 -20.89 41.54 -7.27
C GLN A 148 -19.64 40.71 -6.96
N SER A 149 -18.80 41.27 -6.09
CA SER A 149 -17.60 40.61 -5.60
C SER A 149 -17.82 40.02 -4.21
N VAL A 150 -17.06 38.97 -3.92
CA VAL A 150 -17.02 38.29 -2.62
C VAL A 150 -15.57 38.16 -2.17
N ARG A 151 -15.35 38.17 -0.87
CA ARG A 151 -14.04 37.91 -0.26
C ARG A 151 -14.02 36.51 0.32
N ILE A 152 -13.13 35.66 -0.19
CA ILE A 152 -12.90 34.32 0.32
C ILE A 152 -11.65 34.34 1.19
N SER A 153 -11.72 33.85 2.42
CA SER A 153 -10.59 33.76 3.35
C SER A 153 -10.39 32.33 3.82
N TRP A 154 -9.16 31.92 4.08
CA TRP A 154 -8.87 30.55 4.51
C TRP A 154 -7.63 30.43 5.40
N ARG A 155 -7.62 29.34 6.16
CA ARG A 155 -6.48 28.84 6.94
C ARG A 155 -6.46 27.31 6.87
N ALA A 156 -5.30 26.74 6.54
CA ALA A 156 -5.08 25.32 6.46
C ALA A 156 -3.90 24.91 7.35
N ASP A 157 -4.19 24.42 8.54
CA ASP A 157 -3.19 23.94 9.49
C ASP A 157 -2.66 22.57 9.05
N ASN A 158 -1.36 22.36 9.24
CA ASN A 158 -0.62 21.16 8.83
C ASN A 158 -0.63 20.85 7.32
N ALA A 159 -1.15 21.74 6.47
CA ALA A 159 -1.07 21.60 5.01
C ALA A 159 0.29 22.07 4.49
N ASN A 160 0.79 21.43 3.42
CA ASN A 160 1.91 21.93 2.63
C ASN A 160 1.45 22.57 1.32
N THR A 161 0.24 22.23 0.86
CA THR A 161 -0.27 22.67 -0.44
C THR A 161 -1.79 22.81 -0.36
N CYS A 162 -2.33 23.84 -1.03
CA CYS A 162 -3.75 24.09 -1.14
C CYS A 162 -4.12 24.38 -2.60
N LEU A 163 -5.28 23.89 -3.04
CA LEU A 163 -5.79 24.09 -4.38
C LEU A 163 -7.24 24.57 -4.34
N ALA A 164 -7.47 25.73 -4.95
CA ALA A 164 -8.79 26.31 -5.17
C ALA A 164 -9.43 25.76 -6.43
N LEU A 165 -10.74 25.50 -6.35
CA LEU A 165 -11.51 24.91 -7.43
C LEU A 165 -12.93 25.50 -7.43
N ASN A 166 -13.40 25.85 -8.62
CA ASN A 166 -14.74 26.36 -8.85
C ASN A 166 -15.21 25.91 -10.24
N GLN A 167 -16.47 25.48 -10.37
CA GLN A 167 -16.99 24.92 -11.63
C GLN A 167 -17.01 25.94 -12.77
N GLU A 168 -17.28 27.21 -12.43
CA GLU A 168 -17.32 28.33 -13.37
C GLU A 168 -15.95 29.02 -13.52
N ASN A 169 -14.92 28.47 -12.86
CA ASN A 169 -13.54 28.95 -12.89
C ASN A 169 -13.34 30.39 -12.36
N TYR A 170 -14.22 30.88 -11.48
CA TYR A 170 -14.06 32.19 -10.83
C TYR A 170 -12.87 32.24 -9.86
N TRP A 171 -12.54 31.11 -9.25
CA TRP A 171 -11.42 30.94 -8.34
C TRP A 171 -10.83 29.54 -8.52
N SER A 172 -9.58 29.48 -8.98
CA SER A 172 -8.92 28.23 -9.30
C SER A 172 -7.41 28.30 -9.11
N GLY A 173 -6.78 27.12 -9.02
CA GLY A 173 -5.32 27.00 -8.99
C GLY A 173 -4.73 27.01 -7.58
N SER A 174 -3.40 27.01 -7.52
CA SER A 174 -2.64 26.88 -6.28
C SER A 174 -2.85 28.08 -5.35
N GLN A 175 -3.10 27.81 -4.08
CA GLN A 175 -3.26 28.80 -3.03
C GLN A 175 -2.21 28.60 -1.95
N GLN A 176 -1.88 29.68 -1.25
CA GLN A 176 -1.09 29.59 -0.01
C GLN A 176 -1.87 28.83 1.06
N THR A 177 -1.21 28.33 2.10
CA THR A 177 -1.86 27.61 3.21
C THR A 177 -2.66 28.53 4.13
N THR A 178 -2.49 29.83 4.04
CA THR A 178 -3.35 30.84 4.69
C THR A 178 -3.41 32.05 3.78
N GLY A 179 -4.60 32.65 3.63
CA GLY A 179 -4.76 33.80 2.75
C GLY A 179 -6.20 34.27 2.63
N ALA A 180 -6.37 35.29 1.79
CA ALA A 180 -7.68 35.75 1.36
C ALA A 180 -7.61 36.30 -0.07
N VAL A 181 -8.70 36.22 -0.81
CA VAL A 181 -8.83 36.71 -2.17
C VAL A 181 -10.20 37.35 -2.38
N THR A 182 -10.26 38.40 -3.19
CA THR A 182 -11.52 38.97 -3.66
C THR A 182 -11.80 38.45 -5.07
N VAL A 183 -12.93 37.76 -5.23
CA VAL A 183 -13.40 37.24 -6.50
C VAL A 183 -14.52 38.15 -7.00
N SER A 184 -14.44 38.61 -8.25
CA SER A 184 -15.41 39.51 -8.88
C SER A 184 -16.08 38.86 -10.10
N ASN A 185 -17.06 39.53 -10.70
CA ASN A 185 -17.76 39.08 -11.91
C ASN A 185 -18.44 37.71 -11.75
N ILE A 186 -18.98 37.43 -10.56
CA ILE A 186 -19.73 36.22 -10.31
C ILE A 186 -21.13 36.41 -10.89
N THR A 187 -21.47 35.60 -11.89
CA THR A 187 -22.75 35.70 -12.63
C THR A 187 -23.63 34.47 -12.43
N LYS A 188 -23.10 33.41 -11.81
CA LYS A 188 -23.83 32.17 -11.52
C LYS A 188 -23.55 31.70 -10.09
N SER A 189 -24.59 31.18 -9.44
CA SER A 189 -24.45 30.50 -8.15
C SER A 189 -23.43 29.39 -8.24
N SER A 190 -22.42 29.43 -7.37
CA SER A 190 -21.28 28.52 -7.47
C SER A 190 -20.68 28.19 -6.10
N ALA A 191 -20.21 26.95 -5.96
CA ALA A 191 -19.41 26.52 -4.81
C ALA A 191 -17.92 26.78 -5.06
N PHE A 192 -17.26 27.34 -4.07
CA PHE A 192 -15.83 27.59 -4.01
C PHE A 192 -15.20 26.55 -3.09
N VAL A 193 -14.44 25.64 -3.67
CA VAL A 193 -13.85 24.49 -2.97
C VAL A 193 -12.37 24.74 -2.75
N LEU A 194 -11.90 24.59 -1.51
CA LEU A 194 -10.49 24.55 -1.18
C LEU A 194 -10.12 23.15 -0.71
N SER A 195 -9.18 22.53 -1.39
CA SER A 195 -8.60 21.24 -0.99
C SER A 195 -7.15 21.46 -0.57
N CYS A 196 -6.84 21.17 0.69
CA CYS A 196 -5.48 21.28 1.22
C CYS A 196 -4.95 19.91 1.63
N PHE A 197 -3.65 19.69 1.47
CA PHE A 197 -3.02 18.40 1.73
C PHE A 197 -1.57 18.52 2.21
N ASN A 198 -1.12 17.44 2.82
CA ASN A 198 0.27 17.15 3.14
C ASN A 198 0.57 15.69 2.78
N GLN A 199 1.77 15.21 3.11
CA GLN A 199 2.17 13.82 2.86
C GLN A 199 1.40 12.76 3.70
N TYR A 200 0.56 13.18 4.65
CA TYR A 200 -0.17 12.33 5.60
C TYR A 200 -1.69 12.30 5.36
N GLY A 201 -2.24 13.28 4.64
CA GLY A 201 -3.67 13.35 4.35
C GLY A 201 -4.10 14.65 3.68
N SER A 202 -5.40 14.79 3.51
CA SER A 202 -6.03 15.97 2.91
C SER A 202 -7.34 16.33 3.62
N HIS A 203 -7.72 17.59 3.53
CA HIS A 203 -9.01 18.11 3.99
C HIS A 203 -9.58 19.05 2.92
N GLU A 204 -10.87 18.89 2.62
CA GLU A 204 -11.57 19.64 1.57
C GLU A 204 -12.78 20.34 2.21
N VAL A 205 -12.91 21.65 1.97
CA VAL A 205 -14.00 22.49 2.49
C VAL A 205 -14.55 23.34 1.35
N SER A 206 -15.84 23.67 1.39
CA SER A 206 -16.49 24.50 0.39
C SER A 206 -17.36 25.58 1.00
N VAL A 207 -17.36 26.75 0.36
CA VAL A 207 -18.28 27.87 0.64
C VAL A 207 -19.07 28.23 -0.62
N VAL A 208 -20.22 28.88 -0.49
CA VAL A 208 -21.15 29.08 -1.62
C VAL A 208 -21.48 30.56 -1.83
N ALA A 209 -21.42 31.03 -3.09
CA ALA A 209 -22.09 32.27 -3.48
C ALA A 209 -23.37 31.91 -4.23
N ASN A 210 -24.50 32.40 -3.75
CA ASN A 210 -25.80 32.27 -4.39
C ASN A 210 -26.11 33.58 -5.12
N VAL A 211 -26.23 33.50 -6.45
CA VAL A 211 -26.57 34.63 -7.30
C VAL A 211 -28.07 34.66 -7.50
N HIS A 212 -28.70 35.75 -7.06
CA HIS A 212 -30.10 36.00 -7.32
C HIS A 212 -30.23 37.12 -8.36
N ASP A 213 -31.01 36.87 -9.41
CA ASP A 213 -31.44 37.95 -10.28
C ASP A 213 -32.37 38.86 -9.50
N LYS A 214 -32.11 40.16 -9.58
CA LYS A 214 -33.02 41.20 -9.08
C LYS A 214 -34.21 41.29 -10.03
N THR A 215 -34.99 40.21 -10.15
CA THR A 215 -36.26 40.24 -10.87
C THR A 215 -37.21 41.14 -10.10
N THR A 216 -37.54 42.23 -10.77
CA THR A 216 -38.65 43.15 -10.54
C THR A 216 -39.82 42.44 -9.88
N GLN A 217 -40.33 42.98 -8.76
CA GLN A 217 -41.63 42.59 -8.21
C GLN A 217 -42.69 42.77 -9.31
N VAL A 218 -43.08 41.69 -9.97
CA VAL A 218 -44.26 41.69 -10.83
C VAL A 218 -45.47 41.54 -9.91
N ILE A 219 -46.25 42.61 -9.82
CA ILE A 219 -47.55 42.68 -9.14
C ILE A 219 -48.42 41.50 -9.62
N PRO A 220 -49.15 40.78 -8.73
CA PRO A 220 -49.99 39.66 -9.14
C PRO A 220 -51.16 40.19 -9.97
N ILE A 221 -51.16 39.89 -11.28
CA ILE A 221 -52.34 40.06 -12.12
C ILE A 221 -53.17 38.77 -12.07
N ILE A 222 -54.47 38.98 -11.85
CA ILE A 222 -55.50 37.98 -11.61
C ILE A 222 -55.61 36.95 -12.74
N SER A 223 -55.81 35.72 -12.30
CA SER A 223 -56.10 34.44 -12.96
C SER A 223 -56.94 34.45 -14.24
N THR A 224 -56.58 33.57 -15.18
CA THR A 224 -57.51 32.83 -16.06
C THR A 224 -57.02 31.38 -16.24
N PRO A 225 -57.93 30.42 -16.51
CA PRO A 225 -57.75 29.01 -16.15
C PRO A 225 -56.92 28.21 -17.17
N ALA A 226 -56.19 27.23 -16.63
CA ALA A 226 -55.38 26.28 -17.36
C ALA A 226 -56.24 25.28 -18.16
N THR A 227 -56.01 25.21 -19.47
CA THR A 227 -56.46 24.10 -20.31
C THR A 227 -55.44 22.97 -20.22
N SER A 228 -55.86 21.88 -19.58
CA SER A 228 -55.17 20.60 -19.51
C SER A 228 -55.01 19.99 -20.90
N VAL A 229 -53.77 19.75 -21.33
CA VAL A 229 -53.45 18.79 -22.41
C VAL A 229 -52.60 17.67 -21.81
N ALA A 230 -53.03 16.45 -22.16
CA ALA A 230 -52.67 15.16 -21.61
C ALA A 230 -51.24 14.69 -21.98
N PRO A 231 -50.73 13.60 -21.35
CA PRO A 231 -49.33 13.22 -21.40
C PRO A 231 -49.03 12.46 -22.70
N THR A 232 -47.98 12.87 -23.40
CA THR A 232 -47.36 12.07 -24.47
C THR A 232 -46.06 11.49 -23.98
N ASN A 233 -46.09 10.16 -23.82
CA ASN A 233 -44.99 9.21 -23.64
C ASN A 233 -43.59 9.77 -23.99
N GLU A 234 -42.80 10.01 -22.96
CA GLU A 234 -41.35 10.00 -23.10
C GLU A 234 -40.85 8.56 -23.20
N ILE A 235 -40.11 8.33 -24.28
CA ILE A 235 -39.38 7.10 -24.61
C ILE A 235 -38.46 6.71 -23.45
N PRO A 236 -38.26 5.42 -23.14
CA PRO A 236 -37.42 4.99 -22.02
C PRO A 236 -36.02 5.58 -22.09
N ILE A 237 -35.67 6.24 -21.00
CA ILE A 237 -34.39 6.85 -20.66
C ILE A 237 -33.24 5.93 -21.10
N LYS A 238 -32.37 6.50 -21.95
CA LYS A 238 -31.04 5.98 -22.27
C LYS A 238 -30.35 5.58 -20.96
N THR A 239 -30.11 4.28 -20.81
CA THR A 239 -29.53 3.62 -19.64
C THR A 239 -28.50 4.51 -18.96
N ALA A 240 -28.83 4.99 -17.75
CA ALA A 240 -27.86 5.64 -16.88
C ALA A 240 -26.84 4.56 -16.49
N THR A 241 -25.73 4.50 -17.23
CA THR A 241 -24.56 3.73 -16.82
C THR A 241 -24.11 4.33 -15.50
N SER A 242 -24.19 3.53 -14.43
CA SER A 242 -23.88 3.97 -13.07
C SER A 242 -22.41 4.38 -12.99
N GLY A 243 -22.14 5.68 -12.97
CA GLY A 243 -20.84 6.24 -12.64
C GLY A 243 -20.44 5.93 -11.20
N VAL A 244 -19.16 6.08 -10.87
CA VAL A 244 -18.66 5.90 -9.51
C VAL A 244 -18.67 7.23 -8.76
N ILE A 245 -19.27 7.25 -7.57
CA ILE A 245 -19.32 8.45 -6.72
C ILE A 245 -18.09 8.44 -5.80
N ILE A 246 -17.12 9.29 -6.14
CA ILE A 246 -15.99 9.60 -5.27
C ILE A 246 -16.25 10.97 -4.65
N THR A 247 -16.32 11.05 -3.33
CA THR A 247 -16.70 12.28 -2.60
C THR A 247 -15.50 13.10 -2.13
N ARG A 248 -14.32 12.49 -2.01
CA ARG A 248 -13.09 13.15 -1.54
C ARG A 248 -11.98 13.11 -2.57
N TRP A 249 -10.98 13.95 -2.38
CA TRP A 249 -9.77 13.96 -3.19
C TRP A 249 -8.97 12.66 -2.99
N LEU A 250 -8.73 11.90 -4.05
CA LEU A 250 -7.86 10.72 -4.00
C LEU A 250 -6.54 10.98 -4.73
N VAL A 251 -5.44 10.78 -4.03
CA VAL A 251 -4.05 10.85 -4.52
C VAL A 251 -3.28 9.59 -4.16
N TYR A 252 -2.10 9.47 -4.73
CA TYR A 252 -1.13 8.47 -4.30
C TYR A 252 -1.02 8.43 -2.77
N GLY A 253 -1.12 7.24 -2.18
CA GLY A 253 -1.13 7.05 -0.73
C GLY A 253 -2.54 6.91 -0.11
N SER A 254 -3.58 7.37 -0.81
CA SER A 254 -4.96 7.32 -0.29
C SER A 254 -5.41 5.89 -0.03
N LYS A 255 -6.20 5.70 1.03
CA LYS A 255 -6.78 4.40 1.40
C LYS A 255 -8.28 4.49 1.62
N GLY A 256 -9.04 3.48 1.23
CA GLY A 256 -10.48 3.39 1.50
C GLY A 256 -11.25 2.53 0.51
N ASP A 257 -12.53 2.30 0.79
CA ASP A 257 -13.42 1.57 -0.11
C ASP A 257 -13.70 2.33 -1.41
N ASP A 258 -13.68 3.66 -1.35
CA ASP A 258 -13.78 4.56 -2.50
C ASP A 258 -12.62 4.39 -3.48
N VAL A 259 -11.42 4.13 -2.97
CA VAL A 259 -10.24 3.80 -3.78
C VAL A 259 -10.42 2.46 -4.48
N ARG A 260 -11.01 1.45 -3.82
CA ARG A 260 -11.29 0.15 -4.45
C ARG A 260 -12.37 0.29 -5.53
N GLN A 261 -13.45 1.01 -5.24
CA GLN A 261 -14.52 1.32 -6.21
C GLN A 261 -13.98 2.05 -7.44
N LEU A 262 -13.10 3.03 -7.26
CA LEU A 262 -12.42 3.71 -8.36
C LEU A 262 -11.64 2.71 -9.23
N GLN A 263 -10.88 1.81 -8.61
CA GLN A 263 -10.06 0.83 -9.31
C GLN A 263 -10.89 -0.19 -10.07
N GLU A 264 -11.97 -0.70 -9.48
CA GLU A 264 -12.93 -1.60 -10.14
C GLU A 264 -13.58 -0.93 -11.34
N TYR A 265 -14.01 0.32 -11.17
CA TYR A 265 -14.60 1.11 -12.23
C TYR A 265 -13.58 1.36 -13.37
N PHE A 266 -12.34 1.72 -13.06
CA PHE A 266 -11.28 1.85 -14.06
C PHE A 266 -10.87 0.53 -14.71
N LYS A 267 -10.97 -0.59 -14.02
CA LYS A 267 -10.76 -1.93 -14.58
C LYS A 267 -11.83 -2.25 -15.62
N LYS A 268 -13.10 -1.95 -15.31
CA LYS A 268 -14.22 -2.07 -16.25
C LYS A 268 -14.04 -1.20 -17.50
N LEU A 269 -13.50 0.02 -17.34
CA LEU A 269 -13.24 0.94 -18.44
C LEU A 269 -11.91 0.70 -19.19
N GLY A 270 -11.10 -0.27 -18.76
CA GLY A 270 -9.81 -0.59 -19.39
C GLY A 270 -8.65 0.36 -19.03
N TYR A 271 -8.84 1.28 -18.09
CA TYR A 271 -7.77 2.16 -17.60
C TYR A 271 -6.90 1.50 -16.52
N PHE A 272 -7.44 0.49 -15.80
CA PHE A 272 -6.71 -0.33 -14.84
C PHE A 272 -6.27 -1.67 -15.46
N PRO A 273 -5.06 -2.19 -15.16
CA PRO A 273 -4.60 -3.46 -15.73
C PRO A 273 -5.52 -4.64 -15.37
N GLN A 274 -5.86 -5.47 -16.36
CA GLN A 274 -6.83 -6.56 -16.18
C GLN A 274 -6.31 -7.69 -15.28
N ILE A 275 -5.00 -7.94 -15.32
CA ILE A 275 -4.34 -8.97 -14.51
C ILE A 275 -4.10 -8.55 -13.06
N GLN A 276 -4.29 -7.25 -12.74
CA GLN A 276 -4.01 -6.73 -11.41
C GLN A 276 -5.29 -6.68 -10.58
N ASP A 277 -5.22 -7.15 -9.34
CA ASP A 277 -6.33 -7.03 -8.40
C ASP A 277 -6.56 -5.58 -7.95
N THR A 278 -7.82 -5.26 -7.69
CA THR A 278 -8.22 -3.99 -7.09
C THR A 278 -7.99 -4.06 -5.59
N THR A 279 -7.60 -2.93 -5.01
CA THR A 279 -7.23 -2.80 -3.61
C THR A 279 -7.86 -1.55 -3.03
N MET A 280 -7.83 -1.43 -1.70
CA MET A 280 -8.21 -0.19 -1.03
C MET A 280 -7.14 0.89 -1.12
N PHE A 281 -6.02 0.68 -1.82
CA PHE A 281 -4.87 1.57 -1.80
C PHE A 281 -4.61 2.24 -3.15
N PHE A 282 -4.46 3.56 -3.14
CA PHE A 282 -4.17 4.35 -4.31
C PHE A 282 -2.66 4.37 -4.50
N GLY A 283 -2.14 3.33 -5.15
CA GLY A 283 -0.73 3.20 -5.46
C GLY A 283 -0.37 3.70 -6.86
N ARG A 284 0.82 3.30 -7.33
CA ARG A 284 1.34 3.69 -8.64
C ARG A 284 0.42 3.29 -9.79
N ILE A 285 -0.13 2.08 -9.72
CA ILE A 285 -1.03 1.55 -10.75
C ILE A 285 -2.29 2.41 -10.83
N THR A 286 -2.92 2.69 -9.69
CA THR A 286 -4.09 3.56 -9.59
C THR A 286 -3.80 4.97 -10.10
N GLN A 287 -2.66 5.55 -9.72
CA GLN A 287 -2.23 6.86 -10.22
C GLN A 287 -2.06 6.87 -11.74
N GLN A 288 -1.43 5.85 -12.31
CA GLN A 288 -1.28 5.70 -13.76
C GLN A 288 -2.62 5.50 -14.46
N SER A 289 -3.57 4.78 -13.84
CA SER A 289 -4.93 4.63 -14.36
C SER A 289 -5.67 5.96 -14.37
N VAL A 290 -5.54 6.78 -13.31
CA VAL A 290 -6.08 8.14 -13.28
C VAL A 290 -5.46 8.99 -14.38
N GLN A 291 -4.13 8.96 -14.53
CA GLN A 291 -3.42 9.69 -15.59
C GLN A 291 -3.91 9.31 -16.99
N LYS A 292 -4.05 8.01 -17.28
CA LYS A 292 -4.60 7.51 -18.54
C LYS A 292 -6.03 8.02 -18.78
N PHE A 293 -6.88 7.92 -17.77
CA PHE A 293 -8.25 8.40 -17.83
C PHE A 293 -8.32 9.91 -18.11
N GLN A 294 -7.53 10.70 -17.38
CA GLN A 294 -7.47 12.16 -17.53
C GLN A 294 -6.94 12.58 -18.90
N CYS A 295 -5.90 11.91 -19.41
CA CYS A 295 -5.37 12.21 -20.74
C CYS A 295 -6.41 11.90 -21.82
N ALA A 296 -7.08 10.75 -21.71
CA ALA A 296 -8.10 10.34 -22.68
C ALA A 296 -9.33 11.27 -22.66
N ARG A 297 -9.85 11.59 -21.47
CA ARG A 297 -11.16 12.23 -21.30
C ARG A 297 -11.12 13.72 -20.98
N LEU A 298 -10.13 14.18 -20.23
CA LEU A 298 -9.98 15.58 -19.81
C LEU A 298 -8.89 16.32 -20.60
N LYS A 299 -8.15 15.63 -21.47
CA LYS A 299 -7.02 16.17 -22.25
C LYS A 299 -5.87 16.73 -21.38
N VAL A 300 -5.78 16.28 -20.13
CA VAL A 300 -4.65 16.56 -19.24
C VAL A 300 -3.71 15.35 -19.27
N CYS A 301 -2.57 15.49 -19.95
CA CYS A 301 -1.63 14.39 -20.21
C CYS A 301 -0.24 14.57 -19.57
N SER A 302 -0.02 15.66 -18.84
CA SER A 302 1.28 16.00 -18.24
C SER A 302 1.12 16.86 -16.98
N GLY A 303 2.22 16.99 -16.25
CA GLY A 303 2.28 17.67 -14.95
C GLY A 303 2.18 16.69 -13.79
N THR A 304 1.72 17.20 -12.66
CA THR A 304 1.66 16.49 -11.38
C THR A 304 0.30 16.70 -10.72
N PRO A 305 -0.05 15.93 -9.67
CA PRO A 305 -1.23 16.22 -8.85
C PRO A 305 -1.31 17.68 -8.39
N GLU A 306 -0.17 18.26 -8.05
CA GLU A 306 -0.04 19.61 -7.47
C GLU A 306 -0.15 20.72 -8.52
N SER A 307 0.30 20.46 -9.76
CA SER A 307 0.37 21.48 -10.83
C SER A 307 -0.85 21.46 -11.75
N THR A 308 -1.21 20.30 -12.28
CA THR A 308 -2.28 20.14 -13.27
C THR A 308 -3.40 19.21 -12.80
N GLY A 309 -3.28 18.64 -11.59
CA GLY A 309 -4.16 17.57 -11.12
C GLY A 309 -3.86 16.22 -11.77
N TYR A 310 -2.78 16.10 -12.55
CA TYR A 310 -2.46 14.90 -13.32
C TYR A 310 -2.05 13.74 -12.40
N GLY A 311 -2.88 12.70 -12.37
CA GLY A 311 -2.74 11.55 -11.47
C GLY A 311 -3.48 11.68 -10.13
N ALA A 312 -4.31 12.71 -9.95
CA ALA A 312 -5.19 12.84 -8.79
C ALA A 312 -6.67 12.81 -9.18
N VAL A 313 -7.51 12.21 -8.35
CA VAL A 313 -8.98 12.27 -8.47
C VAL A 313 -9.49 13.51 -7.75
N GLY A 314 -9.15 14.67 -8.32
CA GLY A 314 -9.73 15.95 -7.95
C GLY A 314 -11.12 16.16 -8.57
N PRO A 315 -11.80 17.29 -8.29
CA PRO A 315 -13.19 17.57 -8.69
C PRO A 315 -13.48 17.39 -10.17
N ARG A 316 -12.59 17.82 -11.08
CA ARG A 316 -12.81 17.62 -12.54
C ARG A 316 -12.86 16.14 -12.91
N THR A 317 -12.02 15.33 -12.28
CA THR A 317 -12.02 13.88 -12.45
C THR A 317 -13.28 13.28 -11.82
N ARG A 318 -13.67 13.70 -10.61
CA ARG A 318 -14.87 13.22 -9.89
C ARG A 318 -16.17 13.55 -10.61
N ALA A 319 -16.31 14.78 -11.11
CA ALA A 319 -17.47 15.22 -11.86
C ALA A 319 -17.67 14.35 -13.11
N LEU A 320 -16.58 14.04 -13.81
CA LEU A 320 -16.62 13.18 -14.97
C LEU A 320 -16.88 11.70 -14.60
N LEU A 321 -16.30 11.19 -13.52
CA LEU A 321 -16.56 9.83 -13.02
C LEU A 321 -18.04 9.59 -12.67
N LYS A 322 -18.75 10.62 -12.21
CA LYS A 322 -20.18 10.57 -11.89
C LYS A 322 -21.07 10.48 -13.15
N SER A 323 -20.56 10.89 -14.30
CA SER A 323 -21.36 11.11 -15.52
C SER A 323 -21.08 10.12 -16.66
N ILE A 324 -20.29 9.07 -16.43
CA ILE A 324 -19.92 8.05 -17.44
C ILE A 324 -20.46 6.69 -17.02
#